data_AF-A0A947B2U1-F1
#
_entry.id   AF-A0A947B2U1-F1
#
_cell.length_a   1.000
_cell.length_b   1.000
_cell.length_c   1.000
_cell.angle_alpha   90.00
_cell.angle_beta   90.00
_cell.angle_gamma   90.00
#
_symmetry.space_group_name_H-M   'P 1'
#
loop_
_entity.id
_entity.type
_entity.pdbx_description
1 polymer ?
#
loop_
_entity_poly.entity_id
_entity_poly.type
_entity_poly.pdbx_seq_one_letter_code
_entity_poly.pdbx_strand_id
1 'polypeptide(L)'
;MSTRRLLIGLPIIVLLFLLQSYFWVPTYEEQTRGNPERLEEYVTASIGDAQVLNPALSADSASSDINGLVFEGLLDYDENLNFRPRLATSWEIHEEAYFYVNDRAEVPNFGRPNADGLATLIIQAKGRNAEGTDSLSRSLSNIEAIEVLPAQQLLEEVIETLPEGNKVKVRLQISAPPRIKLRLKRVDQDLFDNLEKLLGTSYFTSFQAERFITVEPAEFGSKKKEYARVLLPAVEHNPVIIFKLRPGVKFHDGHIFDGYDVKFTYDAIMDPAN
;
A
#
# COMPACT_ATOMS: atom_id res chain seq x y z
N MET A 1 -67.97 41.56 39.85
CA MET A 1 -66.59 41.53 40.40
C MET A 1 -65.88 40.17 40.31
N SER A 2 -66.55 39.03 40.10
CA SER A 2 -65.87 37.71 40.15
C SER A 2 -65.21 37.26 38.85
N THR A 3 -65.74 37.60 37.67
CA THR A 3 -65.20 37.13 36.37
C THR A 3 -63.79 37.66 36.07
N ARG A 4 -63.53 38.95 36.32
CA ARG A 4 -62.19 39.55 36.14
C ARG A 4 -61.13 38.94 37.07
N ARG A 5 -61.51 38.59 38.31
CA ARG A 5 -60.61 37.94 39.27
C ARG A 5 -60.31 36.49 38.86
N LEU A 6 -61.30 35.80 38.29
CA LEU A 6 -61.16 34.42 37.82
C LEU A 6 -60.29 34.33 36.56
N LEU A 7 -60.46 35.25 35.61
CA LEU A 7 -59.64 35.34 34.38
C LEU A 7 -58.16 35.69 34.64
N ILE A 8 -57.85 36.38 35.74
CA ILE A 8 -56.47 36.69 36.13
C ILE A 8 -55.89 35.61 37.05
N GLY A 9 -56.68 35.10 37.99
CA GLY A 9 -56.22 34.12 38.98
C GLY A 9 -55.90 32.75 38.38
N LEU A 10 -56.72 32.27 37.44
CA LEU A 10 -56.55 30.94 36.82
C LEU A 10 -55.21 30.79 36.06
N PRO A 11 -54.81 31.70 35.16
CA PRO A 11 -53.51 31.60 34.50
C PRO A 11 -52.34 31.77 35.46
N ILE A 12 -52.48 32.56 36.54
CA ILE A 12 -51.42 32.68 37.57
C ILE A 12 -51.25 31.36 38.33
N ILE A 13 -52.34 30.67 38.67
CA ILE A 13 -52.27 29.35 39.33
C ILE A 13 -51.62 28.33 38.40
N VAL A 14 -51.98 28.31 37.12
CA VAL A 14 -51.34 27.44 36.12
C VAL A 14 -49.86 27.78 35.98
N LEU A 15 -49.49 29.07 35.94
CA LEU A 15 -48.12 29.51 35.84
C LEU A 15 -47.29 29.07 37.06
N LEU A 16 -47.83 29.25 38.28
CA LEU A 16 -47.19 28.79 39.51
C LEU A 16 -47.07 27.26 39.57
N PHE A 17 -48.09 26.54 39.10
CA PHE A 17 -48.07 25.08 39.00
C PHE A 17 -47.03 24.57 37.98
N LEU A 18 -46.79 25.30 36.89
CA LEU A 18 -45.73 24.98 35.94
C LEU A 18 -44.34 25.37 36.48
N LEU A 19 -44.25 26.48 37.21
CA LEU A 19 -42.98 26.95 37.79
C LEU A 19 -42.44 25.98 38.86
N GLN A 20 -43.31 25.37 39.68
CA GLN A 20 -42.87 24.34 40.64
C GLN A 20 -42.31 23.09 39.96
N SER A 21 -42.73 22.77 38.73
CA SER A 21 -42.20 21.62 37.98
C SER A 21 -40.70 21.80 37.69
N TYR A 22 -40.27 23.03 37.39
CA TYR A 22 -38.87 23.37 37.18
C TYR A 22 -37.97 23.03 38.38
N PHE A 23 -38.51 23.08 39.60
CA PHE A 23 -37.77 22.75 40.83
C PHE A 23 -37.80 21.25 41.19
N TRP A 24 -38.64 20.45 40.53
CA TRP A 24 -38.81 19.02 40.82
C TRP A 24 -38.26 18.11 39.71
N VAL A 25 -37.94 18.65 38.53
CA VAL A 25 -37.25 17.90 37.49
C VAL A 25 -35.80 17.69 37.93
N PRO A 26 -35.35 16.43 38.12
CA PRO A 26 -33.96 16.15 38.44
C PRO A 26 -33.07 16.74 37.35
N THR A 27 -32.06 17.51 37.72
CA THR A 27 -31.08 18.02 36.76
C THR A 27 -30.27 16.86 36.18
N TYR A 28 -29.75 17.03 34.96
CA TYR A 28 -28.85 16.05 34.33
C TYR A 28 -27.63 15.70 35.23
N GLU A 29 -27.18 16.64 36.07
CA GLU A 29 -26.13 16.40 37.06
C GLU A 29 -26.55 15.42 38.16
N GLU A 30 -27.81 15.42 38.60
CA GLU A 30 -28.28 14.45 39.60
C GLU A 30 -28.60 13.07 39.00
N GLN A 31 -29.07 13.02 37.75
CA GLN A 31 -29.24 11.74 37.03
C GLN A 31 -27.91 11.02 36.77
N THR A 32 -26.79 11.75 36.75
CA THR A 32 -25.45 11.19 36.53
C THR A 32 -24.68 10.88 37.82
N ARG A 33 -25.18 11.28 39.00
CA ARG A 33 -24.64 10.96 40.34
C ARG A 33 -24.93 9.52 40.82
N GLY A 34 -25.02 8.56 39.90
CA GLY A 34 -25.65 7.25 40.13
C GLY A 34 -24.74 6.05 40.42
N ASN A 35 -23.43 6.07 40.14
CA ASN A 35 -22.55 4.94 40.50
C ASN A 35 -21.07 5.36 40.58
N PRO A 36 -20.40 5.28 41.75
CA PRO A 36 -18.95 5.52 41.86
C PRO A 36 -18.08 4.49 41.10
N GLU A 37 -18.60 3.30 40.77
CA GLU A 37 -17.88 2.27 39.98
C GLU A 37 -17.78 2.61 38.47
N ARG A 38 -18.46 3.67 38.01
CA ARG A 38 -18.47 4.10 36.60
C ARG A 38 -17.11 4.61 36.09
N LEU A 39 -16.12 4.79 36.99
CA LEU A 39 -14.73 5.06 36.65
C LEU A 39 -13.94 3.79 36.28
N GLU A 40 -14.39 2.62 36.73
CA GLU A 40 -13.75 1.32 36.47
C GLU A 40 -14.42 0.58 35.31
N GLU A 41 -15.73 0.77 35.13
CA GLU A 41 -16.52 0.10 34.09
C GLU A 41 -17.08 1.09 33.07
N TYR A 42 -16.72 0.88 31.79
CA TYR A 42 -17.31 1.59 30.65
C TYR A 42 -18.31 0.69 29.94
N VAL A 43 -19.60 1.02 30.06
CA VAL A 43 -20.69 0.32 29.36
C VAL A 43 -21.17 1.18 28.21
N THR A 44 -21.10 0.65 26.99
CA THR A 44 -21.63 1.28 25.78
C THR A 44 -22.66 0.37 25.11
N ALA A 45 -23.64 0.98 24.43
CA ALA A 45 -24.62 0.24 23.64
C ALA A 45 -24.08 0.01 22.22
N SER A 46 -24.11 -1.24 21.75
CA SER A 46 -23.75 -1.61 20.38
C SER A 46 -24.99 -1.83 19.52
N ILE A 47 -24.86 -1.64 18.20
CA ILE A 47 -25.91 -1.93 17.21
C ILE A 47 -26.16 -3.43 17.04
N GLY A 48 -25.23 -4.28 17.49
CA GLY A 48 -25.28 -5.73 17.38
C GLY A 48 -24.11 -6.40 18.10
N ASP A 49 -24.11 -7.73 18.09
CA ASP A 49 -23.00 -8.53 18.63
C ASP A 49 -21.89 -8.71 17.58
N ALA A 50 -20.65 -8.86 18.02
CA ALA A 50 -19.51 -9.10 17.14
C ALA A 50 -19.52 -10.55 16.66
N GLN A 51 -19.50 -10.76 15.34
CA GLN A 51 -19.53 -12.10 14.75
C GLN A 51 -18.15 -12.61 14.35
N VAL A 52 -17.26 -11.71 13.92
CA VAL A 52 -15.95 -12.08 13.36
C VAL A 52 -14.84 -11.25 14.02
N LEU A 53 -14.02 -11.91 14.84
CA LEU A 53 -12.89 -11.27 15.54
C LEU A 53 -11.56 -11.34 14.78
N ASN A 54 -11.60 -11.69 13.50
CA ASN A 54 -10.44 -11.57 12.62
C ASN A 54 -10.57 -10.25 11.83
N PRO A 55 -9.70 -9.25 12.07
CA PRO A 55 -9.79 -7.94 11.43
C PRO A 55 -9.62 -8.00 9.91
N ALA A 56 -9.00 -9.06 9.36
CA ALA A 56 -8.87 -9.25 7.92
C ALA A 56 -10.17 -9.74 7.25
N LEU A 57 -11.10 -10.31 8.02
CA LEU A 57 -12.34 -10.92 7.52
C LEU A 57 -13.60 -10.18 7.96
N SER A 58 -13.52 -9.35 9.02
CA SER A 58 -14.67 -8.62 9.53
C SER A 58 -15.16 -7.58 8.53
N ALA A 59 -16.47 -7.60 8.23
CA ALA A 59 -17.11 -6.69 7.28
C ALA A 59 -18.30 -5.91 7.88
N ASP A 60 -18.69 -6.21 9.12
CA ASP A 60 -19.74 -5.50 9.86
C ASP A 60 -19.15 -4.52 10.88
N SER A 61 -19.92 -3.50 11.24
CA SER A 61 -19.46 -2.43 12.13
C SER A 61 -19.26 -2.88 13.58
N ALA A 62 -20.14 -3.75 14.11
CA ALA A 62 -20.03 -4.21 15.51
C ALA A 62 -18.74 -5.03 15.73
N SER A 63 -18.42 -5.94 14.80
CA SER A 63 -17.14 -6.67 14.81
C SER A 63 -15.94 -5.75 14.64
N SER A 64 -16.03 -4.77 13.74
CA SER A 64 -14.94 -3.80 13.49
C SER A 64 -14.64 -2.94 14.71
N ASP A 65 -15.68 -2.50 15.44
CA ASP A 65 -15.53 -1.73 16.67
C ASP A 65 -14.77 -2.52 17.73
N ILE A 66 -15.12 -3.81 17.94
CA ILE A 66 -14.39 -4.68 18.87
C ILE A 66 -12.97 -4.96 18.39
N ASN A 67 -12.77 -5.23 17.09
CA ASN A 67 -11.44 -5.46 16.53
C ASN A 67 -10.52 -4.24 16.73
N GLY A 68 -11.03 -3.02 16.59
CA GLY A 68 -10.28 -1.78 16.83
C GLY A 68 -9.87 -1.55 18.29
N LEU A 69 -10.47 -2.27 19.25
CA LEU A 69 -10.07 -2.24 20.66
C LEU A 69 -8.98 -3.28 20.99
N VAL A 70 -8.90 -4.36 20.21
CA VAL A 70 -8.02 -5.51 20.47
C VAL A 70 -6.75 -5.47 19.61
N PHE A 71 -6.87 -5.04 18.36
CA PHE A 71 -5.79 -5.04 17.38
C PHE A 71 -5.32 -3.62 17.07
N GLU A 72 -4.07 -3.50 16.66
CA GLU A 72 -3.42 -2.23 16.35
C GLU A 72 -2.76 -2.29 14.97
N GLY A 73 -2.90 -1.22 14.18
CA GLY A 73 -2.27 -1.09 12.87
C GLY A 73 -0.83 -0.56 12.93
N LEU A 74 -0.09 -0.68 11.82
CA LEU A 74 1.19 0.04 11.66
C LEU A 74 0.97 1.55 11.66
N LEU A 75 -0.06 1.97 10.92
CA LEU A 75 -0.53 3.33 10.79
C LEU A 75 -2.03 3.36 11.14
N ASP A 76 -2.53 4.56 11.37
CA ASP A 76 -3.94 4.85 11.55
C ASP A 76 -4.23 6.23 10.92
N TYR A 77 -5.48 6.66 10.94
CA TYR A 77 -5.88 8.00 10.51
C TYR A 77 -6.11 8.92 11.71
N ASP A 78 -5.77 10.19 11.56
CA ASP A 78 -6.19 11.24 12.51
C ASP A 78 -7.60 11.77 12.16
N GLU A 79 -8.08 12.72 12.95
CA GLU A 79 -9.40 13.37 12.76
C GLU A 79 -9.54 14.06 11.40
N ASN A 80 -8.43 14.39 10.75
CA ASN A 80 -8.38 15.02 9.44
C ASN A 80 -8.10 14.02 8.31
N LEU A 81 -8.17 12.72 8.58
CA LEU A 81 -7.87 11.62 7.65
C LEU A 81 -6.42 11.59 7.16
N ASN A 82 -5.49 12.22 7.88
CA ASN A 82 -4.07 12.06 7.59
C ASN A 82 -3.55 10.79 8.26
N PHE A 83 -2.59 10.13 7.60
CA PHE A 83 -1.88 9.03 8.23
C PHE A 83 -1.12 9.50 9.48
N ARG A 84 -1.31 8.78 10.59
CA ARG A 84 -0.60 8.98 11.86
C ARG A 84 0.15 7.70 12.28
N PRO A 85 1.31 7.83 12.95
CA PRO A 85 2.05 6.71 13.51
C PRO A 85 1.26 5.91 14.57
N ARG A 86 1.36 4.58 14.55
CA ARG A 86 0.88 3.67 15.61
C ARG A 86 2.00 2.70 16.02
N LEU A 87 1.94 1.45 15.54
CA LEU A 87 3.02 0.47 15.72
C LEU A 87 4.26 0.83 14.89
N ALA A 88 4.10 1.54 13.77
CA ALA A 88 5.21 2.19 13.09
C ALA A 88 5.34 3.64 13.57
N THR A 89 6.57 4.08 13.89
CA THR A 89 6.87 5.46 14.31
C THR A 89 7.02 6.41 13.12
N SER A 90 7.41 5.87 11.96
CA SER A 90 7.53 6.61 10.70
C SER A 90 7.54 5.65 9.52
N TRP A 91 7.29 6.15 8.33
CA TRP A 91 7.42 5.40 7.08
C TRP A 91 8.10 6.24 6.00
N GLU A 92 8.73 5.57 5.05
CA GLU A 92 9.34 6.15 3.85
C GLU A 92 8.81 5.42 2.62
N ILE A 93 8.48 6.17 1.57
CA ILE A 93 8.04 5.61 0.29
C ILE A 93 9.01 6.07 -0.78
N HIS A 94 9.57 5.11 -1.50
CA HIS A 94 10.42 5.36 -2.66
C HIS A 94 10.12 4.32 -3.73
N GLU A 95 10.82 4.39 -4.86
CA GLU A 95 10.65 3.41 -5.93
C GLU A 95 12.01 2.91 -6.41
N GLU A 96 12.10 1.61 -6.65
CA GLU A 96 13.16 1.03 -7.44
C GLU A 96 12.57 0.63 -8.79
N ALA A 97 13.08 1.21 -9.86
CA ALA A 97 12.63 0.92 -11.21
C ALA A 97 13.74 0.21 -11.97
N TYR A 98 13.37 -0.82 -12.73
CA TYR A 98 14.33 -1.63 -13.49
C TYR A 98 13.95 -1.64 -14.95
N PHE A 99 14.96 -1.69 -15.82
CA PHE A 99 14.74 -2.02 -17.22
C PHE A 99 15.96 -2.72 -17.80
N TYR A 100 15.74 -3.59 -18.78
CA TYR A 100 16.84 -4.33 -19.42
C TYR A 100 17.52 -3.51 -20.50
N VAL A 101 18.83 -3.71 -20.65
CA VAL A 101 19.58 -3.15 -21.77
C VAL A 101 19.13 -3.83 -23.06
N ASN A 102 18.55 -3.07 -23.96
CA ASN A 102 18.11 -3.56 -25.27
C ASN A 102 19.25 -3.48 -26.29
N ASP A 103 19.84 -4.63 -26.62
CA ASP A 103 20.95 -4.77 -27.58
C ASP A 103 20.57 -4.49 -29.05
N ARG A 104 19.27 -4.35 -29.34
CA ARG A 104 18.73 -4.10 -30.69
C ARG A 104 18.15 -2.71 -30.88
N ALA A 105 17.84 -1.99 -29.81
CA ALA A 105 17.34 -0.63 -29.90
C ALA A 105 18.48 0.35 -30.18
N GLU A 106 18.27 1.25 -31.14
CA GLU A 106 19.17 2.37 -31.39
C GLU A 106 18.72 3.59 -30.59
N VAL A 107 19.61 4.05 -29.72
CA VAL A 107 19.46 5.26 -28.93
C VAL A 107 19.83 6.47 -29.79
N PRO A 108 18.95 7.49 -29.89
CA PRO A 108 19.19 8.67 -30.72
C PRO A 108 20.54 9.34 -30.39
N ASN A 109 21.40 9.53 -31.39
CA ASN A 109 22.76 10.10 -31.27
C ASN A 109 23.80 9.27 -30.49
N PHE A 110 23.43 8.11 -29.93
CA PHE A 110 24.32 7.26 -29.13
C PHE A 110 24.46 5.83 -29.67
N GLY A 111 23.73 5.45 -30.71
CA GLY A 111 23.82 4.13 -31.34
C GLY A 111 23.29 3.04 -30.40
N ARG A 112 24.04 1.96 -30.20
CA ARG A 112 23.64 0.86 -29.30
C ARG A 112 24.57 0.82 -28.08
N PRO A 113 24.36 1.68 -27.08
CA PRO A 113 25.23 1.73 -25.92
C PRO A 113 25.15 0.42 -25.12
N ASN A 114 26.28 0.05 -24.50
CA ASN A 114 26.29 -0.98 -23.46
C ASN A 114 25.66 -0.43 -22.16
N ALA A 115 25.59 -1.27 -21.13
CA ALA A 115 24.94 -0.91 -19.86
C ALA A 115 25.55 0.35 -19.22
N ASP A 116 26.88 0.44 -19.15
CA ASP A 116 27.58 1.61 -18.59
C ASP A 116 27.37 2.88 -19.44
N GLY A 117 27.37 2.74 -20.77
CA GLY A 117 27.10 3.84 -21.69
C GLY A 117 25.68 4.39 -21.51
N LEU A 118 24.71 3.50 -21.26
CA LEU A 118 23.32 3.86 -21.01
C LEU A 118 23.14 4.54 -19.66
N ALA A 119 23.76 4.01 -18.60
CA ALA A 119 23.79 4.66 -17.29
C ALA A 119 24.42 6.07 -17.39
N THR A 120 25.54 6.18 -18.09
CA THR A 120 26.23 7.46 -18.34
C THR A 120 25.34 8.45 -19.09
N LEU A 121 24.59 7.98 -20.11
CA LEU A 121 23.64 8.81 -20.84
C LEU A 121 22.57 9.39 -19.91
N ILE A 122 21.98 8.57 -19.05
CA ILE A 122 20.95 9.02 -18.10
C ILE A 122 21.55 10.01 -17.09
N ILE A 123 22.75 9.75 -16.58
CA ILE A 123 23.46 10.68 -15.68
C ILE A 123 23.70 12.03 -16.36
N GLN A 124 24.17 12.02 -17.61
CA GLN A 124 24.40 13.24 -18.38
C GLN A 124 23.09 13.99 -18.67
N ALA A 125 22.03 13.27 -19.04
CA ALA A 125 20.72 13.85 -19.27
C ALA A 125 20.16 14.48 -17.98
N LYS A 126 20.32 13.81 -16.84
CA LYS A 126 19.95 14.34 -15.52
C LYS A 126 20.70 15.64 -15.21
N GLY A 127 22.01 15.70 -15.49
CA GLY A 127 22.80 16.91 -15.28
C GLY A 127 22.38 18.09 -16.17
N ARG A 128 22.08 17.82 -17.45
CA ARG A 128 21.63 18.85 -18.41
C ARG A 128 20.22 19.38 -18.12
N ASN A 129 19.35 18.52 -17.59
CA ASN A 129 17.94 18.81 -17.34
C ASN A 129 17.63 19.11 -15.86
N ALA A 130 18.64 19.47 -15.06
CA ALA A 130 18.48 19.66 -13.62
C ALA A 130 17.45 20.74 -13.25
N GLU A 131 17.28 21.76 -14.10
CA GLU A 131 16.33 22.88 -13.91
C GLU A 131 15.14 22.85 -14.88
N GLY A 132 15.01 21.79 -15.69
CA GLY A 132 13.93 21.70 -16.67
C GLY A 132 12.56 21.46 -16.02
N THR A 133 11.51 22.00 -16.63
CA THR A 133 10.12 21.90 -16.12
C THR A 133 9.27 20.87 -16.87
N ASP A 134 9.79 20.33 -17.97
CA ASP A 134 9.12 19.30 -18.76
C ASP A 134 9.05 17.95 -18.01
N SER A 135 8.29 17.01 -18.56
CA SER A 135 8.05 15.72 -17.88
C SER A 135 9.32 14.87 -17.77
N LEU A 136 10.19 14.91 -18.79
CA LEU A 136 11.47 14.21 -18.76
C LEU A 136 12.37 14.75 -17.65
N SER A 137 12.51 16.07 -17.52
CA SER A 137 13.30 16.72 -16.48
C SER A 137 12.76 16.39 -15.07
N ARG A 138 11.44 16.33 -14.91
CA ARG A 138 10.80 15.90 -13.66
C ARG A 138 11.14 14.44 -13.30
N SER A 139 11.07 13.50 -14.25
CA SER A 139 11.48 12.11 -13.98
C SER A 139 12.98 12.00 -13.72
N LEU A 140 13.83 12.68 -14.50
CA LEU A 140 15.28 12.67 -14.31
C LEU A 140 15.71 13.28 -12.96
N SER A 141 15.05 14.35 -12.52
CA SER A 141 15.31 14.97 -11.21
C SER A 141 14.86 14.09 -10.04
N ASN A 142 13.84 13.25 -10.25
CA ASN A 142 13.35 12.26 -9.28
C ASN A 142 14.32 11.08 -9.07
N ILE A 143 15.12 10.70 -10.08
CA ILE A 143 16.14 9.65 -9.95
C ILE A 143 17.21 10.07 -8.93
N GLU A 144 17.37 9.32 -7.86
CA GLU A 144 18.37 9.49 -6.81
C GLU A 144 19.67 8.75 -7.13
N ALA A 145 19.57 7.49 -7.54
CA ALA A 145 20.71 6.65 -7.86
C ALA A 145 20.48 5.82 -9.12
N ILE A 146 21.57 5.52 -9.83
CA ILE A 146 21.59 4.70 -11.05
C ILE A 146 22.66 3.64 -10.85
N GLU A 147 22.28 2.38 -10.96
CA GLU A 147 23.16 1.24 -10.79
C GLU A 147 23.04 0.28 -11.98
N VAL A 148 24.16 -0.21 -12.46
CA VAL A 148 24.21 -1.23 -13.51
C VAL A 148 24.28 -2.60 -12.84
N LEU A 149 23.26 -3.42 -13.06
CA LEU A 149 23.26 -4.80 -12.61
C LEU A 149 23.74 -5.70 -13.76
N PRO A 150 24.69 -6.61 -13.51
CA PRO A 150 25.27 -7.46 -14.55
C PRO A 150 24.26 -8.46 -15.09
N ALA A 151 24.58 -9.07 -16.24
CA ALA A 151 23.84 -10.19 -16.78
C ALA A 151 23.81 -11.36 -15.77
N GLN A 152 22.69 -12.08 -15.71
CA GLN A 152 22.49 -13.17 -14.76
C GLN A 152 21.96 -14.42 -15.47
N GLN A 153 22.33 -15.59 -14.94
CA GLN A 153 21.78 -16.87 -15.34
C GLN A 153 20.86 -17.36 -14.23
N LEU A 154 19.59 -17.58 -14.55
CA LEU A 154 18.57 -18.04 -13.61
C LEU A 154 17.97 -19.36 -14.11
N LEU A 155 17.53 -20.19 -13.17
CA LEU A 155 16.81 -21.42 -13.46
C LEU A 155 15.50 -21.37 -12.66
N GLU A 156 14.39 -21.33 -13.39
CA GLU A 156 13.04 -21.27 -12.82
C GLU A 156 12.28 -22.57 -13.15
N GLU A 157 11.45 -23.03 -12.22
CA GLU A 157 10.54 -24.15 -12.43
C GLU A 157 9.09 -23.67 -12.38
N VAL A 158 8.35 -23.85 -13.47
CA VAL A 158 6.91 -23.55 -13.54
C VAL A 158 6.13 -24.84 -13.62
N ILE A 159 5.01 -24.92 -12.91
CA ILE A 159 4.10 -26.07 -12.98
C ILE A 159 2.99 -25.75 -13.96
N GLU A 160 2.91 -26.52 -15.04
CA GLU A 160 1.85 -26.44 -16.03
C GLU A 160 0.82 -27.55 -15.81
N THR A 161 -0.46 -27.22 -15.92
CA THR A 161 -1.54 -28.22 -15.86
C THR A 161 -2.00 -28.51 -17.28
N LEU A 162 -1.84 -29.75 -17.72
CA LEU A 162 -2.30 -30.22 -19.01
C LEU A 162 -3.82 -30.29 -19.06
N PRO A 163 -4.46 -30.27 -20.26
CA PRO A 163 -5.91 -30.40 -20.40
C PRO A 163 -6.49 -31.66 -19.74
N GLU A 164 -5.68 -32.70 -19.60
CA GLU A 164 -6.02 -33.97 -18.94
C GLU A 164 -5.94 -33.90 -17.40
N GLY A 165 -5.58 -32.75 -16.83
CA GLY A 165 -5.42 -32.53 -15.39
C GLY A 165 -4.04 -32.89 -14.82
N ASN A 166 -3.18 -33.50 -15.63
CA ASN A 166 -1.82 -33.86 -15.22
C ASN A 166 -0.94 -32.61 -15.06
N LYS A 167 -0.16 -32.55 -13.98
CA LYS A 167 0.80 -31.47 -13.72
C LYS A 167 2.18 -31.84 -14.26
N VAL A 168 2.74 -30.97 -15.08
CA VAL A 168 4.08 -31.13 -15.65
C VAL A 168 4.97 -29.99 -15.18
N LYS A 169 6.21 -30.32 -14.79
CA LYS A 169 7.23 -29.33 -14.47
C LYS A 169 7.92 -28.87 -15.74
N VAL A 170 7.88 -27.57 -15.98
CA VAL A 170 8.59 -26.88 -17.06
C VAL A 170 9.78 -26.16 -16.45
N ARG A 171 10.98 -26.47 -16.92
CA ARG A 171 12.21 -25.78 -16.54
C ARG A 171 12.49 -24.66 -17.53
N LEU A 172 12.82 -23.50 -17.00
CA LEU A 172 13.11 -22.30 -17.75
C LEU A 172 14.53 -21.88 -17.43
N GLN A 173 15.42 -21.98 -18.41
CA GLN A 173 16.78 -21.46 -18.30
C GLN A 173 16.80 -20.04 -18.86
N ILE A 174 17.16 -19.08 -18.03
CA ILE A 174 17.05 -17.66 -18.32
C ILE A 174 18.44 -17.04 -18.33
N SER A 175 18.86 -16.54 -19.48
CA SER A 175 20.09 -15.76 -19.66
C SER A 175 19.76 -14.27 -19.69
N ALA A 176 19.39 -13.70 -18.54
CA ALA A 176 18.95 -12.32 -18.44
C ALA A 176 20.09 -11.34 -18.82
N PRO A 177 19.85 -10.37 -19.72
CA PRO A 177 20.85 -9.37 -20.07
C PRO A 177 21.09 -8.41 -18.88
N PRO A 178 22.13 -7.57 -18.93
CA PRO A 178 22.33 -6.53 -17.93
C PRO A 178 21.09 -5.64 -17.81
N ARG A 179 20.82 -5.15 -16.60
CA ARG A 179 19.69 -4.24 -16.34
C ARG A 179 20.17 -2.97 -15.65
N ILE A 180 19.45 -1.89 -15.85
CA ILE A 180 19.66 -0.64 -15.14
C ILE A 180 18.67 -0.59 -13.99
N LYS A 181 19.17 -0.38 -12.78
CA LYS A 181 18.39 -0.08 -11.59
C LYS A 181 18.38 1.44 -11.37
N LEU A 182 17.20 2.01 -11.24
CA LEU A 182 16.96 3.41 -10.93
C LEU A 182 16.29 3.49 -9.57
N ARG A 183 16.94 4.12 -8.59
CA ARG A 183 16.30 4.47 -7.31
C ARG A 183 15.69 5.86 -7.44
N LEU A 184 14.41 6.01 -7.17
CA LEU A 184 13.67 7.27 -7.24
C LEU A 184 13.30 7.78 -5.85
N LYS A 185 13.19 9.10 -5.68
CA LYS A 185 12.76 9.72 -4.41
C LYS A 185 11.28 9.52 -4.11
N ARG A 186 10.46 9.37 -5.15
CA ARG A 186 9.02 9.10 -5.09
C ARG A 186 8.60 8.24 -6.27
N VAL A 187 7.45 7.59 -6.14
CA VAL A 187 6.85 6.80 -7.23
C VAL A 187 6.57 7.70 -8.44
N ASP A 188 7.00 7.26 -9.62
CA ASP A 188 6.81 7.95 -10.91
C ASP A 188 6.24 6.99 -11.95
N GLN A 189 4.92 7.06 -12.14
CA GLN A 189 4.17 6.21 -13.07
C GLN A 189 4.54 6.47 -14.53
N ASP A 190 5.05 7.67 -14.85
CA ASP A 190 5.38 8.08 -16.21
C ASP A 190 6.89 7.91 -16.52
N LEU A 191 7.67 7.29 -15.61
CA LEU A 191 9.13 7.23 -15.70
C LEU A 191 9.60 6.70 -17.04
N PHE A 192 9.11 5.54 -17.47
CA PHE A 192 9.59 4.89 -18.69
C PHE A 192 9.12 5.60 -19.95
N ASP A 193 7.87 6.07 -19.99
CA ASP A 193 7.35 6.89 -21.09
C ASP A 193 8.17 8.17 -21.28
N ASN A 194 8.61 8.77 -20.16
CA ASN A 194 9.51 9.92 -20.21
C ASN A 194 10.92 9.52 -20.67
N LEU A 195 11.48 8.42 -20.17
CA LEU A 195 12.79 7.92 -20.60
C LEU A 195 12.83 7.54 -22.09
N GLU A 196 11.72 7.12 -22.70
CA GLU A 196 11.67 6.88 -24.16
C GLU A 196 11.98 8.14 -24.98
N LYS A 197 11.71 9.33 -24.46
CA LYS A 197 12.08 10.59 -25.12
C LYS A 197 13.60 10.76 -25.23
N LEU A 198 14.35 10.12 -24.33
CA LEU A 198 15.81 10.09 -24.34
C LEU A 198 16.36 8.86 -25.06
N LEU A 199 15.76 7.69 -24.83
CA LEU A 199 16.27 6.39 -25.28
C LEU A 199 15.77 5.98 -26.67
N GLY A 200 14.71 6.62 -27.16
CA GLY A 200 13.98 6.26 -28.38
C GLY A 200 12.57 5.74 -28.06
N THR A 201 11.59 6.14 -28.88
CA THR A 201 10.13 5.90 -28.69
C THR A 201 9.70 4.43 -28.73
N SER A 202 10.62 3.51 -28.99
CA SER A 202 10.35 2.08 -29.00
C SER A 202 11.40 1.29 -28.24
N TYR A 203 12.21 1.95 -27.40
CA TYR A 203 13.30 1.31 -26.70
C TYR A 203 12.81 0.12 -25.86
N PHE A 204 11.75 0.32 -25.08
CA PHE A 204 11.20 -0.73 -24.22
C PHE A 204 10.29 -1.68 -25.00
N THR A 205 9.44 -1.16 -25.90
CA THR A 205 8.49 -1.97 -26.66
C THR A 205 9.15 -2.91 -27.68
N SER A 206 10.36 -2.60 -28.13
CA SER A 206 11.14 -3.45 -29.05
C SER A 206 11.98 -4.53 -28.34
N PHE A 207 11.94 -4.61 -27.00
CA PHE A 207 12.68 -5.60 -26.24
C PHE A 207 12.17 -7.03 -26.50
N GLN A 208 13.05 -7.91 -26.97
CA GLN A 208 12.72 -9.29 -27.33
C GLN A 208 13.11 -10.27 -26.23
N ALA A 209 12.30 -10.30 -25.17
CA ALA A 209 12.52 -11.10 -23.96
C ALA A 209 12.70 -12.61 -24.27
N GLU A 210 11.99 -13.14 -25.27
CA GLU A 210 12.03 -14.54 -25.67
C GLU A 210 13.42 -15.03 -26.10
N ARG A 211 14.32 -14.13 -26.51
CA ARG A 211 15.69 -14.53 -26.90
C ARG A 211 16.52 -15.02 -25.73
N PHE A 212 16.14 -14.64 -24.52
CA PHE A 212 16.89 -14.89 -23.29
C PHE A 212 16.35 -16.07 -22.49
N ILE A 213 15.33 -16.79 -23.00
CA ILE A 213 14.73 -17.92 -22.29
C ILE A 213 14.80 -19.18 -23.15
N THR A 214 15.26 -20.27 -22.55
CA THR A 214 15.17 -21.63 -23.08
C THR A 214 14.15 -22.41 -22.24
N VAL A 215 13.23 -23.10 -22.92
CA VAL A 215 12.11 -23.81 -22.29
C VAL A 215 12.29 -25.31 -22.47
N GLU A 216 12.21 -26.05 -21.38
CA GLU A 216 12.23 -27.51 -21.38
C GLU A 216 11.06 -28.06 -20.54
N PRO A 217 10.30 -29.06 -21.01
CA PRO A 217 10.42 -29.76 -22.29
C PRO A 217 9.98 -28.91 -23.51
N ALA A 218 10.47 -29.29 -24.71
CA ALA A 218 10.25 -28.54 -25.95
C ALA A 218 8.76 -28.37 -26.35
N GLU A 219 7.88 -29.25 -25.85
CA GLU A 219 6.43 -29.18 -26.05
C GLU A 219 5.81 -27.89 -25.51
N PHE A 220 6.42 -27.26 -24.50
CA PHE A 220 6.00 -25.96 -23.97
C PHE A 220 6.62 -24.76 -24.70
N GLY A 221 7.35 -24.99 -25.81
CA GLY A 221 7.99 -23.93 -26.59
C GLY A 221 7.01 -22.90 -27.15
N SER A 222 5.74 -23.26 -27.39
CA SER A 222 4.70 -22.32 -27.83
C SER A 222 4.36 -21.26 -26.76
N LYS A 223 4.51 -21.59 -25.48
CA LYS A 223 4.30 -20.70 -24.33
C LYS A 223 5.52 -19.83 -24.01
N LYS A 224 6.63 -20.00 -24.73
CA LYS A 224 7.88 -19.26 -24.49
C LYS A 224 7.69 -17.74 -24.40
N LYS A 225 6.85 -17.15 -25.25
CA LYS A 225 6.56 -15.71 -25.24
C LYS A 225 5.80 -15.27 -23.98
N GLU A 226 4.91 -16.13 -23.49
CA GLU A 226 4.16 -15.89 -22.25
C GLU A 226 5.08 -15.92 -21.04
N TYR A 227 5.92 -16.96 -20.92
CA TYR A 227 6.94 -17.03 -19.87
C TYR A 227 7.89 -15.83 -19.91
N ALA A 228 8.35 -15.46 -21.11
CA ALA A 228 9.26 -14.33 -21.27
C ALA A 228 8.66 -13.00 -20.84
N ARG A 229 7.36 -12.77 -21.09
CA ARG A 229 6.69 -11.55 -20.66
C ARG A 229 6.61 -11.42 -19.14
N VAL A 230 6.44 -12.53 -18.43
CA VAL A 230 6.33 -12.54 -16.97
C VAL A 230 7.71 -12.47 -16.30
N LEU A 231 8.68 -13.22 -16.82
CA LEU A 231 9.99 -13.38 -16.17
C LEU A 231 11.01 -12.30 -16.54
N LEU A 232 10.89 -11.74 -17.75
CA LEU A 232 11.77 -10.71 -18.27
C LEU A 232 10.96 -9.55 -18.85
N PRO A 233 10.14 -8.86 -18.03
CA PRO A 233 9.44 -7.66 -18.49
C PRO A 233 10.46 -6.61 -18.92
N ALA A 234 10.17 -5.87 -19.99
CA ALA A 234 11.09 -4.84 -20.50
C ALA A 234 11.41 -3.76 -19.45
N VAL A 235 10.41 -3.45 -18.62
CA VAL A 235 10.44 -2.47 -17.55
C VAL A 235 9.72 -3.02 -16.32
N GLU A 236 10.14 -2.58 -15.14
CA GLU A 236 9.58 -3.00 -13.85
C GLU A 236 9.52 -1.78 -12.92
N HIS A 237 8.34 -1.51 -12.37
CA HIS A 237 8.12 -0.54 -11.30
C HIS A 237 8.03 -1.30 -9.98
N ASN A 238 8.91 -1.01 -9.03
CA ASN A 238 8.90 -1.63 -7.70
C ASN A 238 8.82 -0.54 -6.62
N PRO A 239 7.60 -0.06 -6.27
CA PRO A 239 7.42 0.85 -5.16
C PRO A 239 7.76 0.17 -3.83
N VAL A 240 8.55 0.83 -3.00
CA VAL A 240 9.04 0.31 -1.71
C VAL A 240 8.54 1.19 -0.58
N ILE A 241 7.89 0.57 0.40
CA ILE A 241 7.48 1.21 1.65
C ILE A 241 8.31 0.64 2.79
N ILE A 242 9.03 1.51 3.49
CA ILE A 242 9.85 1.14 4.66
C ILE A 242 9.17 1.67 5.91
N PHE A 243 8.78 0.79 6.82
CA PHE A 243 8.28 1.15 8.14
C PHE A 243 9.39 1.09 9.19
N LYS A 244 9.50 2.12 10.04
CA LYS A 244 10.29 2.05 11.27
C LYS A 244 9.37 1.67 12.42
N LEU A 245 9.55 0.48 12.98
CA LEU A 245 8.68 -0.05 14.03
C LEU A 245 8.99 0.56 15.39
N ARG A 246 7.95 0.67 16.22
CA ARG A 246 8.05 1.13 17.60
C ARG A 246 8.74 0.07 18.44
N PRO A 247 9.87 0.39 19.09
CA PRO A 247 10.60 -0.60 19.90
C PRO A 247 9.86 -0.91 21.19
N GLY A 248 10.03 -2.14 21.69
CA GLY A 248 9.56 -2.57 23.01
C GLY A 248 8.05 -2.79 23.13
N VAL A 249 7.31 -2.76 22.01
CA VAL A 249 5.92 -3.21 21.98
C VAL A 249 5.89 -4.72 22.18
N LYS A 250 4.93 -5.18 22.98
CA LYS A 250 4.73 -6.60 23.27
C LYS A 250 3.29 -6.99 22.98
N PHE A 251 3.11 -8.22 22.52
CA PHE A 251 1.82 -8.88 22.50
C PHE A 251 1.37 -9.24 23.92
N HIS A 252 0.10 -9.61 24.06
CA HIS A 252 -0.51 -9.94 25.36
C HIS A 252 0.12 -11.15 26.05
N ASP A 253 0.79 -12.03 25.29
CA ASP A 253 1.55 -13.19 25.78
C ASP A 253 3.00 -12.84 26.18
N GLY A 254 3.42 -11.58 25.98
CA GLY A 254 4.76 -11.09 26.29
C GLY A 254 5.77 -11.20 25.14
N HIS A 255 5.41 -11.78 23.99
CA HIS A 255 6.24 -11.80 22.78
C HIS A 255 6.52 -10.38 22.29
N ILE A 256 7.73 -10.13 21.80
CA ILE A 256 8.13 -8.79 21.31
C ILE A 256 7.68 -8.65 19.87
N PHE A 257 6.96 -7.57 19.58
CA PHE A 257 6.55 -7.23 18.22
C PHE A 257 7.75 -6.76 17.38
N ASP A 258 7.95 -7.40 16.24
CA ASP A 258 9.01 -7.05 15.28
C ASP A 258 8.58 -7.16 13.80
N GLY A 259 9.56 -7.03 12.90
CA GLY A 259 9.32 -7.05 11.45
C GLY A 259 8.90 -8.42 10.91
N TYR A 260 9.19 -9.52 11.60
CA TYR A 260 8.75 -10.84 11.20
C TYR A 260 7.25 -11.01 11.43
N ASP A 261 6.71 -10.44 12.51
CA ASP A 261 5.27 -10.46 12.78
C ASP A 261 4.51 -9.65 11.71
N VAL A 262 5.04 -8.49 11.33
CA VAL A 262 4.47 -7.67 10.23
C VAL A 262 4.47 -8.45 8.92
N LYS A 263 5.61 -9.08 8.60
CA LYS A 263 5.74 -9.89 7.38
C LYS A 263 4.76 -11.05 7.40
N PHE A 264 4.66 -11.76 8.53
CA PHE A 264 3.72 -12.86 8.70
C PHE A 264 2.28 -12.43 8.45
N THR A 265 1.83 -11.32 9.04
CA THR A 265 0.47 -10.81 8.81
C THR A 265 0.24 -10.44 7.34
N TYR A 266 1.20 -9.77 6.71
CA TYR A 266 1.11 -9.44 5.29
C TYR A 266 1.04 -10.69 4.40
N ASP A 267 1.94 -11.65 4.62
CA ASP A 267 1.97 -12.92 3.88
C ASP A 267 0.65 -13.69 4.06
N ALA A 268 0.12 -13.75 5.29
CA ALA A 268 -1.12 -14.44 5.59
C ALA A 268 -2.34 -13.83 4.89
N ILE A 269 -2.40 -12.50 4.80
CA ILE A 269 -3.46 -11.77 4.06
C ILE A 269 -3.33 -11.98 2.55
N MET A 270 -2.11 -12.05 2.03
CA MET A 270 -1.84 -12.18 0.61
C MET A 270 -1.89 -13.62 0.10
N ASP A 271 -1.89 -14.62 0.98
CA ASP A 271 -2.00 -16.02 0.62
C ASP A 271 -3.42 -16.35 0.15
N PRO A 272 -3.64 -16.68 -1.14
CA PRO A 272 -4.96 -16.99 -1.67
C PRO A 272 -5.56 -18.29 -1.14
N ALA A 273 -4.80 -19.10 -0.40
CA ALA A 273 -5.31 -20.31 0.26
C ALA A 273 -6.02 -20.03 1.60
N ASN A 274 -5.86 -18.81 2.16
CA ASN A 274 -6.56 -18.35 3.36
C ASN A 274 -7.86 -17.62 3.03
#